data_AF-A0A435WUT9-F1
#
_entry.id   AF-A0A435WUT9-F1
#
_cell.length_a   1.000
_cell.length_b   1.000
_cell.length_c   1.000
_cell.angle_alpha   90.00
_cell.angle_beta   90.00
_cell.angle_gamma   90.00
#
_symmetry.space_group_name_H-M   'P 1'
#
loop_
_entity.id
_entity.type
_entity.pdbx_description
1 polymer ?
#
loop_
_entity_poly.entity_id
_entity_poly.type
_entity_poly.pdbx_seq_one_letter_code
_entity_poly.pdbx_strand_id
1 'polypeptide(L)'
;ALIRAGGMLVTVVGPTDVRPADGLAFDFVVEADRGQLWEIVQRVRDGRLRTNIGKVSSLDDAIATFNLTERRAGKTVIRIRP
;
A
#
# COMPACT_ATOMS: atom_id res chain seq x y z
N ALA A 1 -18.17 -5.74 17.90
CA ALA A 1 -17.59 -4.55 17.24
C ALA A 1 -16.45 -4.98 16.31
N LEU A 2 -16.23 -4.27 15.20
CA LEU A 2 -15.13 -4.54 14.26
C LEU A 2 -13.76 -4.22 14.88
N ILE A 3 -13.72 -3.22 15.77
CA ILE A 3 -12.57 -2.84 16.59
C ILE A 3 -12.87 -3.22 18.04
N ARG A 4 -11.96 -3.97 18.66
CA ARG A 4 -12.06 -4.36 20.08
C ARG A 4 -11.61 -3.21 20.98
N ALA A 5 -12.02 -3.21 22.24
CA ALA A 5 -11.57 -2.24 23.24
C ALA A 5 -10.03 -2.18 23.30
N GLY A 6 -9.47 -0.96 23.34
CA GLY A 6 -8.04 -0.70 23.24
C GLY A 6 -7.44 -0.81 21.83
N GLY A 7 -8.25 -1.18 20.83
CA GLY A 7 -7.84 -1.26 19.43
C GLY A 7 -7.73 0.10 18.73
N MET A 8 -7.15 0.09 17.54
CA MET A 8 -6.82 1.28 16.77
C MET A 8 -7.36 1.21 15.34
N LEU A 9 -8.01 2.29 14.88
CA LEU A 9 -8.27 2.57 13.48
C LEU A 9 -7.14 3.43 12.93
N VAL A 10 -6.47 2.97 11.87
CA VAL A 10 -5.41 3.71 11.18
C VAL A 10 -5.85 3.95 9.74
N THR A 11 -5.89 5.21 9.30
CA THR A 11 -6.24 5.59 7.94
C THR A 11 -5.00 6.05 7.17
N VAL A 12 -4.93 5.73 5.87
CA VAL A 12 -3.80 6.13 5.01
C VAL A 12 -4.23 7.09 3.88
N VAL A 13 -5.53 7.36 3.80
CA VAL A 13 -6.17 8.16 2.74
C VAL A 13 -6.64 9.52 3.25
N GLY A 14 -6.25 9.89 4.48
CA GLY A 14 -6.64 11.14 5.14
C GLY A 14 -7.49 10.93 6.41
N PRO A 15 -7.88 12.04 7.05
CA PRO A 15 -8.54 12.01 8.35
C PRO A 15 -9.92 11.36 8.27
N THR A 16 -10.33 10.71 9.37
CA THR A 16 -11.63 10.06 9.50
C THR A 16 -12.42 10.63 10.67
N ASP A 17 -13.72 10.88 10.44
CA ASP A 17 -14.66 11.28 11.49
C ASP A 17 -15.11 10.07 12.35
N VAL A 18 -14.74 8.85 11.97
CA VAL A 18 -15.12 7.63 12.69
C VAL A 18 -14.25 7.48 13.94
N ARG A 19 -14.87 7.57 15.12
CA ARG A 19 -14.22 7.28 16.41
C ARG A 19 -14.74 5.97 17.02
N PRO A 20 -13.89 4.96 17.25
CA PRO A 20 -14.29 3.77 17.98
C PRO A 20 -14.62 4.12 19.44
N ALA A 21 -15.71 3.56 19.99
CA ALA A 21 -16.23 3.91 21.32
C ALA A 21 -15.19 3.74 22.46
N ASP A 22 -14.38 2.68 22.41
CA ASP A 22 -13.31 2.38 23.37
C ASP A 22 -11.94 2.22 22.67
N GLY A 23 -11.68 3.04 21.64
CA GLY A 23 -10.47 2.92 20.83
C GLY A 23 -9.93 4.25 20.30
N LEU A 24 -8.84 4.16 19.55
CA LEU A 24 -8.15 5.31 18.97
C LEU A 24 -8.33 5.36 17.46
N ALA A 25 -8.36 6.58 16.91
CA ALA A 25 -8.29 6.82 15.48
C ALA A 25 -7.04 7.66 15.17
N PHE A 26 -6.24 7.20 14.21
CA PHE A 26 -5.01 7.86 13.73
C PHE A 26 -5.10 8.09 12.23
N ASP A 27 -4.81 9.32 11.84
CA ASP A 27 -4.50 9.66 10.45
C ASP A 27 -3.01 9.42 10.22
N PHE A 28 -2.67 8.44 9.39
CA PHE A 28 -1.30 8.08 9.10
C PHE A 28 -0.86 8.70 7.79
N VAL A 29 0.00 9.72 7.90
CA VAL A 29 0.69 10.31 6.75
C VAL A 29 1.88 9.42 6.39
N VAL A 30 1.92 8.97 5.13
CA VAL A 30 3.01 8.13 4.63
C VAL A 30 4.22 9.00 4.34
N GLU A 31 5.25 8.90 5.18
CA GLU A 31 6.58 9.43 4.90
C GLU A 31 7.59 8.30 4.71
N ALA A 32 8.53 8.50 3.79
CA ALA A 32 9.56 7.51 3.47
C ALA A 32 10.67 7.53 4.53
N ASP A 33 10.47 6.81 5.64
CA ASP A 33 11.52 6.56 6.61
C ASP A 33 12.53 5.52 6.07
N ARG A 34 13.81 5.89 6.01
CA ARG A 34 14.85 5.01 5.43
C ARG A 34 15.10 3.75 6.26
N GLY A 35 14.98 3.81 7.57
CA GLY A 35 15.15 2.65 8.45
C GLY A 35 14.05 1.62 8.22
N GLN A 36 12.79 2.08 8.19
CA GLN A 36 11.62 1.24 7.93
C GLN A 36 11.63 0.66 6.51
N LEU A 37 12.06 1.43 5.51
CA LEU A 37 12.24 0.91 4.14
C LEU A 37 13.27 -0.22 4.10
N TRP A 38 14.35 -0.11 4.87
CA TRP A 38 15.33 -1.20 4.98
C TRP A 38 14.74 -2.45 5.61
N GLU A 39 13.92 -2.32 6.66
CA GLU A 39 13.21 -3.47 7.23
C GLU A 39 12.32 -4.18 6.22
N ILE A 40 11.60 -3.43 5.38
CA ILE A 40 10.78 -4.00 4.31
C ILE A 40 11.65 -4.78 3.32
N VAL A 41 12.80 -4.21 2.92
CA VAL A 41 13.76 -4.90 2.02
C VAL A 41 14.24 -6.22 2.62
N GLN A 42 14.61 -6.24 3.90
CA GLN A 42 15.05 -7.49 4.56
C GLN A 42 13.93 -8.53 4.56
N ARG A 43 12.70 -8.15 4.94
CA ARG A 43 11.57 -9.08 4.94
C ARG A 43 11.23 -9.64 3.55
N VAL A 44 11.46 -8.87 2.49
CA VAL A 44 11.33 -9.37 1.10
C VAL A 44 12.43 -10.37 0.77
N ARG A 45 13.69 -10.08 1.12
CA ARG A 45 14.82 -11.01 0.91
C ARG A 45 14.66 -12.32 1.67
N ASP A 46 14.13 -12.24 2.90
CA ASP A 46 13.85 -13.38 3.76
C ASP A 46 12.58 -14.15 3.34
N GLY A 47 11.88 -13.72 2.27
CA GLY A 47 10.67 -14.38 1.77
C GLY A 47 9.42 -14.19 2.64
N ARG A 48 9.48 -13.35 3.67
CA ARG A 48 8.35 -13.04 4.59
C ARG A 48 7.35 -12.08 3.96
N LEU A 49 7.77 -11.32 2.96
CA LEU A 49 6.92 -10.45 2.15
C LEU A 49 7.08 -10.77 0.66
N ARG A 50 5.96 -10.84 -0.06
CA ARG A 50 5.93 -10.98 -1.51
C ARG A 50 5.22 -9.77 -2.12
N THR A 51 5.83 -9.17 -3.14
CA THR A 51 5.18 -8.10 -3.90
C THR A 51 3.97 -8.65 -4.63
N ASN A 52 2.80 -8.05 -4.42
CA ASN A 52 1.61 -8.34 -5.20
C ASN A 52 1.66 -7.55 -6.53
N ILE A 53 2.29 -8.13 -7.55
CA ILE A 53 2.41 -7.53 -8.88
C ILE A 53 1.26 -8.05 -9.75
N GLY A 54 0.44 -7.12 -10.24
CA GLY A 54 -0.71 -7.43 -11.10
C GLY A 54 -0.40 -7.32 -12.59
N LYS A 55 0.38 -6.31 -12.99
CA LYS A 55 0.81 -6.12 -14.38
C LYS A 55 2.21 -5.53 -14.44
N VAL A 56 3.00 -6.02 -15.39
CA VAL A 56 4.22 -5.39 -15.84
C VAL A 56 3.97 -4.90 -17.27
N SER A 57 4.25 -3.62 -17.54
CA SER A 57 4.11 -3.02 -18.87
C SER A 57 5.41 -2.36 -19.30
N SER A 58 5.61 -2.23 -20.61
CA SER A 58 6.66 -1.36 -21.15
C SER A 58 6.34 0.12 -20.85
N LEU A 59 7.34 0.99 -21.02
CA LEU A 59 7.12 2.42 -20.97
C LEU A 59 6.19 2.91 -22.09
N ASP A 60 6.30 2.35 -23.29
CA ASP A 60 5.46 2.71 -24.44
C ASP A 60 3.98 2.39 -24.18
N ASP A 61 3.71 1.31 -23.42
CA ASP A 61 2.36 0.88 -23.05
C ASP A 61 1.84 1.55 -21.76
N ALA A 62 2.57 2.50 -21.17
CA ALA A 62 2.22 3.06 -19.87
C ALA A 62 0.86 3.77 -19.88
N ILE A 63 0.62 4.64 -20.86
CA ILE A 63 -0.64 5.40 -21.00
C ILE A 63 -1.82 4.43 -21.14
N ALA A 64 -1.72 3.49 -22.07
CA ALA A 64 -2.75 2.47 -22.27
C ALA A 64 -2.98 1.65 -20.98
N THR A 65 -1.92 1.34 -20.24
CA THR A 65 -2.00 0.57 -19.01
C THR A 65 -2.74 1.31 -17.89
N PHE A 66 -2.55 2.63 -17.74
CA PHE A 66 -3.22 3.42 -16.71
C PHE A 66 -4.66 3.81 -17.08
N ASN A 67 -5.00 3.86 -18.37
CA ASN A 67 -6.35 4.18 -18.84
C ASN A 67 -7.31 2.97 -18.87
N LEU A 68 -6.85 1.79 -18.49
CA LEU A 68 -7.72 0.61 -18.41
C LEU A 68 -8.79 0.81 -17.35
N THR A 69 -10.03 0.55 -17.75
CA THR A 69 -11.21 0.66 -16.89
C THR A 69 -11.41 -0.56 -16.00
N GLU A 70 -10.76 -1.68 -16.30
CA GLU A 70 -10.78 -2.87 -15.47
C GLU A 70 -9.95 -2.70 -14.19
N ARG A 71 -10.57 -3.02 -13.05
CA ARG A 71 -9.87 -3.03 -11.76
C ARG A 71 -9.01 -4.29 -11.66
N ARG A 72 -7.69 -4.13 -11.58
CA ARG A 72 -6.76 -5.23 -11.35
C ARG A 72 -6.33 -5.32 -9.89
N ALA A 73 -6.15 -6.55 -9.41
CA ALA A 73 -5.50 -6.79 -8.12
C ALA A 73 -3.99 -6.57 -8.25
N GLY A 74 -3.38 -6.00 -7.21
CA GLY A 74 -1.93 -5.79 -7.15
C GLY A 74 -1.46 -4.46 -7.76
N LYS A 75 -0.13 -4.30 -7.82
CA LYS A 75 0.55 -3.11 -8.33
C LYS A 75 0.89 -3.26 -9.81
N THR A 76 0.79 -2.14 -10.53
CA THR A 76 1.34 -1.98 -11.88
C THR A 76 2.81 -1.59 -11.80
N VAL A 77 3.66 -2.25 -12.57
CA VAL A 77 5.09 -1.91 -12.72
C VAL A 77 5.35 -1.50 -14.16
N ILE A 78 5.87 -0.29 -14.37
CA ILE A 78 6.32 0.18 -15.69
C ILE A 78 7.81 -0.09 -15.81
N ARG A 79 8.18 -0.94 -16.77
CA ARG A 79 9.57 -1.27 -17.09
C ARG A 79 10.13 -0.22 -18.04
N ILE A 80 11.17 0.49 -17.60
CA ILE A 80 11.80 1.58 -18.36
C ILE A 80 12.96 1.10 -19.24
N ARG A 81 13.61 -0.01 -18.88
CA ARG A 81 14.72 -0.63 -19.64
C ARG A 81 14.53 -2.15 -19.66
N PRO A 82 14.99 -2.86 -20.72
CA PRO A 82 14.95 -4.32 -20.79
C PRO A 82 15.43 -4.98 -19.50
#